data_AF-A0A1S3IU34-F1
#
_entry.id   AF-A0A1S3IU34-F1
#
_cell.length_a   1.000
_cell.length_b   1.000
_cell.length_c   1.000
_cell.angle_alpha   90.00
_cell.angle_beta   90.00
_cell.angle_gamma   90.00
#
_symmetry.space_group_name_H-M   'P 1'
#
loop_
_entity.id
_entity.type
_entity.pdbx_description
1 polymer ?
#
loop_
_entity_poly.entity_id
_entity_poly.type
_entity_poly.pdbx_seq_one_letter_code
_entity_poly.pdbx_strand_id
1 'polypeptide(L)'
;MFSVFQVGLITTVAILVHEIPHEVGDFAILLRSGFDRWKAAKAQLLTASGGVVGAMTALLAESAETAGNSTAWILPFTSGGFIYIALVTVVPDLLEERHPWESLKQILCLIAGIGAMLTVTLVCE
;
A
#
# COMPACT_ATOMS: atom_id res chain seq x y z
N MET A 1 -0.02 28.58 6.73
CA MET A 1 -1.12 28.02 5.93
C MET A 1 -0.52 27.51 4.63
N PHE A 2 -0.40 26.19 4.46
CA PHE A 2 0.18 25.61 3.25
C PHE A 2 -0.74 25.83 2.06
N SER A 3 -0.16 26.08 0.88
CA SER A 3 -0.93 26.17 -0.37
C SER A 3 -1.47 24.78 -0.75
N VAL A 4 -2.62 24.73 -1.44
CA VAL A 4 -3.23 23.48 -1.95
C VAL A 4 -2.21 22.66 -2.76
N PHE A 5 -1.37 23.34 -3.53
CA PHE A 5 -0.28 22.72 -4.29
C PHE A 5 0.75 22.04 -3.37
N GLN A 6 1.08 22.68 -2.25
CA GLN A 6 2.07 22.15 -1.32
C GLN A 6 1.54 20.93 -0.56
N VAL A 7 0.27 20.94 -0.16
CA VAL A 7 -0.38 19.78 0.46
C VAL A 7 -0.44 18.61 -0.54
N GLY A 8 -0.87 18.86 -1.79
CA GLY A 8 -0.92 17.83 -2.83
C GLY A 8 0.45 17.19 -3.12
N LEU A 9 1.52 18.01 -3.16
CA LEU A 9 2.88 17.53 -3.36
C LEU A 9 3.35 16.65 -2.19
N ILE A 10 3.14 17.10 -0.94
CA ILE A 10 3.53 16.34 0.27
C ILE A 10 2.77 15.02 0.32
N THR A 11 1.46 15.03 0.09
CA THR A 11 0.63 13.82 0.08
C THR A 11 1.07 12.84 -1.01
N THR A 12 1.42 13.31 -2.21
CA THR A 12 1.90 12.45 -3.29
C THR A 12 3.23 11.80 -2.93
N VAL A 13 4.17 12.56 -2.36
CA VAL A 13 5.46 12.01 -1.89
C VAL A 13 5.23 11.00 -0.78
N ALA A 14 4.35 11.29 0.19
CA ALA A 14 4.00 10.38 1.28
C ALA A 14 3.41 9.05 0.76
N ILE A 15 2.57 9.10 -0.28
CA ILE A 15 2.02 7.90 -0.92
C ILE A 15 3.12 7.10 -1.62
N LEU A 16 3.98 7.77 -2.40
CA LEU A 16 5.07 7.11 -3.11
C LEU A 16 6.02 6.34 -2.18
N VAL A 17 6.27 6.87 -0.98
CA VAL A 17 7.16 6.22 0.01
C VAL A 17 6.69 4.82 0.40
N HIS A 18 5.38 4.56 0.44
CA HIS A 18 4.85 3.25 0.81
C HIS A 18 4.40 2.40 -0.38
N GLU A 19 3.98 3.03 -1.48
CA GLU A 19 3.60 2.32 -2.70
C GLU A 19 4.80 1.68 -3.41
N ILE A 20 5.95 2.37 -3.49
CA ILE A 20 7.13 1.80 -4.16
C ILE A 20 7.59 0.48 -3.50
N PRO A 21 7.77 0.40 -2.17
CA PRO A 21 8.08 -0.86 -1.50
C PRO A 21 6.99 -1.93 -1.68
N HIS A 22 5.71 -1.53 -1.63
CA HIS A 22 4.57 -2.43 -1.78
C HIS A 22 4.58 -3.11 -3.15
N GLU A 23 4.70 -2.31 -4.22
CA GLU A 23 4.74 -2.74 -5.61
C GLU A 23 5.97 -3.63 -5.92
N VAL A 24 7.12 -3.31 -5.33
CA VAL A 24 8.32 -4.17 -5.43
C VAL A 24 8.11 -5.51 -4.72
N GLY A 25 7.40 -5.52 -3.58
CA GLY A 25 7.00 -6.72 -2.86
C GLY A 25 6.06 -7.60 -3.69
N ASP A 26 5.00 -7.02 -4.24
CA ASP A 26 4.04 -7.71 -5.11
C ASP A 26 4.73 -8.32 -6.34
N PHE A 27 5.64 -7.56 -6.96
CA PHE A 27 6.44 -8.07 -8.08
C PHE A 27 7.29 -9.29 -7.66
N ALA A 28 7.90 -9.27 -6.47
CA ALA A 28 8.65 -10.41 -5.95
C ALA A 28 7.75 -11.62 -5.68
N ILE A 29 6.53 -11.42 -5.17
CA ILE A 29 5.54 -12.47 -4.94
C ILE A 29 5.12 -13.10 -6.28
N LEU A 30 4.85 -12.30 -7.32
CA LEU A 30 4.49 -12.78 -8.65
C LEU A 30 5.61 -13.62 -9.29
N LEU A 31 6.87 -13.20 -9.12
CA LEU A 31 8.00 -14.00 -9.59
C LEU A 31 8.08 -15.35 -8.86
N ARG A 32 7.85 -15.38 -7.54
CA ARG A 32 7.84 -16.63 -6.75
C ARG A 32 6.67 -17.54 -7.10
N SER A 33 5.54 -17.01 -7.54
CA SER A 33 4.38 -17.79 -8.00
C SER A 33 4.53 -18.33 -9.43
N GLY A 34 5.67 -18.10 -10.09
CA GLY A 34 6.02 -18.67 -11.39
C GLY A 34 5.77 -17.76 -12.59
N PHE A 35 5.52 -16.46 -12.38
CA PHE A 35 5.41 -15.51 -13.48
C PHE A 35 6.79 -15.14 -14.02
N ASP A 36 6.90 -15.01 -15.35
CA ASP A 36 8.06 -14.37 -15.97
C ASP A 36 8.05 -12.86 -15.68
N ARG A 37 9.23 -12.24 -15.62
CA ARG A 37 9.40 -10.78 -15.39
C ARG A 37 8.44 -9.87 -16.17
N TRP A 38 8.18 -10.20 -17.44
CA TRP A 38 7.28 -9.44 -18.30
C TRP A 38 5.81 -9.69 -18.02
N LYS A 39 5.44 -10.90 -17.57
CA LYS A 39 4.08 -11.22 -17.16
C LYS A 39 3.78 -10.54 -15.82
N ALA A 40 4.71 -10.59 -14.87
CA ALA A 40 4.60 -9.90 -13.60
C ALA A 40 4.46 -8.38 -13.80
N ALA A 41 5.31 -7.77 -14.62
CA ALA A 41 5.23 -6.33 -14.91
C ALA A 41 3.90 -5.91 -15.58
N LYS A 42 3.37 -6.73 -16.50
CA LYS A 42 2.06 -6.47 -17.13
C LYS A 42 0.90 -6.62 -16.16
N ALA A 43 0.94 -7.63 -15.29
CA ALA A 43 -0.06 -7.82 -14.24
C ALA A 43 -0.09 -6.60 -13.32
N GLN A 44 1.08 -6.10 -12.91
CA GLN A 44 1.19 -4.95 -12.04
C GLN A 44 0.74 -3.63 -12.70
N LEU A 45 1.05 -3.44 -14.00
CA LEU A 45 0.51 -2.32 -14.77
C LEU A 45 -1.02 -2.36 -14.87
N LEU A 46 -1.59 -3.56 -15.02
CA LEU A 46 -3.03 -3.74 -15.09
C LEU A 46 -3.69 -3.39 -13.74
N THR A 47 -3.13 -3.84 -12.62
CA THR A 47 -3.66 -3.50 -11.28
C THR A 47 -3.50 -2.00 -10.98
N ALA A 48 -2.35 -1.40 -11.32
CA ALA A 48 -2.11 0.04 -11.15
C ALA A 48 -3.12 0.90 -11.92
N SER A 49 -3.60 0.43 -13.09
CA SER A 49 -4.66 1.13 -13.83
C SER A 49 -5.97 1.25 -13.04
N GLY A 50 -6.26 0.29 -12.15
CA GLY A 50 -7.40 0.36 -11.23
C GLY A 50 -7.28 1.52 -10.23
N GLY A 51 -6.08 1.78 -9.72
CA GLY A 51 -5.79 2.93 -8.86
C GLY A 51 -6.02 4.26 -9.58
N VAL A 52 -5.60 4.38 -10.83
CA VAL A 52 -5.84 5.58 -11.67
C VAL A 52 -7.33 5.80 -11.89
N VAL A 53 -8.08 4.74 -12.23
CA VAL A 53 -9.54 4.82 -12.40
C VAL A 53 -10.21 5.23 -11.09
N GLY A 54 -9.81 4.66 -9.95
CA GLY A 54 -10.32 5.03 -8.62
C GLY A 54 -10.05 6.49 -8.25
N ALA A 55 -8.87 7.02 -8.57
CA ALA A 55 -8.56 8.43 -8.37
C ALA A 55 -9.42 9.34 -9.26
N MET A 56 -9.60 8.97 -10.54
CA MET A 56 -10.47 9.72 -11.45
C MET A 56 -11.92 9.72 -10.99
N THR A 57 -12.47 8.58 -10.55
CA THR A 57 -13.85 8.52 -10.06
C THR A 57 -14.03 9.32 -8.77
N ALA A 58 -13.05 9.31 -7.87
CA ALA A 58 -13.06 10.12 -6.66
C ALA A 58 -13.06 11.63 -6.96
N LEU A 59 -12.26 12.07 -7.93
CA LEU A 59 -12.22 13.48 -8.37
C LEU A 59 -13.48 13.91 -9.14
N LEU A 60 -14.13 13.01 -9.88
CA LEU A 60 -15.33 13.34 -10.65
C LEU A 60 -16.63 13.28 -9.82
N ALA A 61 -16.64 12.53 -8.72
CA ALA A 61 -17.79 12.42 -7.81
C ALA A 61 -17.97 13.64 -6.89
N GLU A 62 -17.28 14.75 -7.18
CA GLU A 62 -17.06 15.89 -6.29
C GLU A 62 -18.36 16.60 -5.88
N SER A 63 -18.84 16.22 -4.69
CA SER A 63 -19.57 17.07 -3.75
C SER A 63 -19.00 16.77 -2.37
N ALA A 64 -18.59 17.80 -1.64
CA ALA A 64 -17.87 17.67 -0.36
C ALA A 64 -18.64 16.82 0.68
N GLU A 65 -19.97 16.85 0.61
CA GLU A 65 -20.87 16.06 1.47
C GLU A 65 -20.87 14.56 1.10
N THR A 66 -20.85 14.24 -0.20
CA THR A 66 -20.76 12.85 -0.70
C THR A 66 -19.39 12.24 -0.42
N ALA A 67 -18.31 13.01 -0.52
CA ALA A 67 -16.96 12.54 -0.24
C ALA A 67 -16.78 12.08 1.22
N GLY A 68 -17.36 12.81 2.18
CA GLY A 68 -17.34 12.44 3.60
C GLY A 68 -18.10 11.13 3.88
N ASN A 69 -19.25 10.92 3.23
CA ASN A 69 -20.04 9.70 3.42
C ASN A 69 -19.42 8.48 2.70
N SER A 70 -18.78 8.68 1.54
CA SER A 70 -18.08 7.63 0.80
C SER A 70 -16.81 7.16 1.52
N THR A 71 -16.03 8.07 2.11
CA THR A 71 -14.82 7.71 2.86
C THR A 71 -15.11 6.85 4.09
N ALA A 72 -16.27 7.04 4.74
CA ALA A 72 -16.69 6.26 5.90
C ALA A 72 -16.80 4.74 5.65
N TRP A 73 -17.07 4.31 4.41
CA TRP A 73 -17.14 2.89 4.04
C TRP A 73 -15.93 2.42 3.22
N ILE A 74 -15.38 3.29 2.36
CA ILE A 74 -14.23 2.94 1.52
C ILE A 74 -12.98 2.69 2.37
N LEU A 75 -12.69 3.55 3.36
CA LEU A 75 -11.50 3.41 4.20
C LEU A 75 -11.48 2.10 5.00
N PRO A 76 -12.53 1.72 5.77
CA PRO A 76 -12.52 0.45 6.49
C PRO A 76 -12.55 -0.76 5.55
N PHE A 77 -13.23 -0.67 4.40
CA PHE A 77 -13.22 -1.75 3.40
C PHE A 77 -11.80 -2.02 2.87
N THR A 78 -11.11 -0.97 2.41
CA THR A 78 -9.75 -1.09 1.88
C THR A 78 -8.76 -1.50 2.97
N SER A 79 -8.86 -0.93 4.17
CA SER A 79 -8.00 -1.31 5.31
C SER A 79 -8.19 -2.77 5.71
N GLY A 80 -9.43 -3.26 5.74
CA GLY A 80 -9.73 -4.67 5.98
C GLY A 80 -9.16 -5.59 4.89
N GLY A 81 -9.19 -5.16 3.63
CA GLY A 81 -8.53 -5.83 2.51
C GLY A 81 -7.03 -5.97 2.70
N PHE A 82 -6.33 -4.90 3.09
CA PHE A 82 -4.89 -4.95 3.36
C PHE A 82 -4.55 -5.85 4.56
N ILE A 83 -5.36 -5.80 5.63
CA ILE A 83 -5.19 -6.72 6.77
C ILE A 83 -5.37 -8.17 6.33
N TYR A 84 -6.39 -8.47 5.50
CA TYR A 84 -6.64 -9.81 4.97
C TYR A 84 -5.45 -10.32 4.15
N ILE A 85 -4.94 -9.50 3.21
CA ILE A 85 -3.78 -9.85 2.39
C ILE A 85 -2.58 -10.12 3.32
N ALA A 86 -2.25 -9.20 4.23
CA ALA A 86 -1.13 -9.37 5.15
C ALA A 86 -1.22 -10.66 5.98
N LEU A 87 -2.42 -11.00 6.49
CA LEU A 87 -2.63 -12.19 7.31
C LEU A 87 -2.61 -13.50 6.50
N VAL A 88 -3.06 -13.49 5.25
CA VAL A 88 -3.21 -14.71 4.43
C VAL A 88 -2.00 -14.97 3.54
N THR A 89 -1.25 -13.94 3.15
CA THR A 89 -0.07 -14.08 2.28
C THR A 89 1.23 -13.94 3.07
N VAL A 90 1.39 -12.85 3.84
CA VAL A 90 2.69 -12.53 4.47
C VAL A 90 2.91 -13.32 5.76
N VAL A 91 1.92 -13.41 6.65
CA VAL A 91 2.08 -14.10 7.94
C VAL A 91 2.41 -15.60 7.79
N PRO A 92 1.79 -16.38 6.88
CA PRO A 92 2.16 -17.77 6.68
C PRO A 92 3.62 -17.94 6.21
N ASP A 93 4.07 -17.09 5.27
CA ASP A 93 5.46 -17.08 4.79
C ASP A 93 6.45 -16.78 5.94
N LEU A 94 6.11 -15.86 6.85
CA LEU A 94 6.91 -15.55 8.04
C LEU A 94 6.99 -16.73 9.03
N LEU A 95 5.91 -17.50 9.14
CA LEU A 95 5.82 -18.65 10.05
C LEU A 95 6.53 -19.90 9.52
N GLU A 96 6.76 -19.99 8.21
CA GLU A 96 7.48 -21.10 7.59
C GLU A 96 9.00 -21.01 7.81
N GLU A 97 9.54 -19.81 8.09
CA GLU A 97 10.96 -19.58 8.32
C GLU A 97 11.46 -20.28 9.60
N ARG A 98 12.37 -21.24 9.44
CA ARG A 98 12.86 -22.08 10.55
C ARG A 98 14.05 -21.49 11.29
N HIS A 99 14.79 -20.58 10.66
CA HIS A 99 16.01 -20.03 11.25
C HIS A 99 15.67 -18.83 12.17
N PRO A 100 15.96 -18.90 13.48
CA PRO A 100 15.51 -17.91 14.45
C PRO A 100 16.08 -16.51 14.17
N TRP A 101 17.29 -16.44 13.58
CA TRP A 101 17.91 -15.16 13.23
C TRP A 101 17.24 -14.49 12.02
N GLU A 102 16.81 -15.27 11.02
CA GLU A 102 16.13 -14.70 9.86
C GLU A 102 14.71 -14.27 10.22
N SER A 103 14.01 -15.08 11.03
CA SER A 103 12.71 -14.71 11.60
C SER A 103 12.81 -13.41 12.43
N LEU A 104 13.86 -13.24 13.24
CA LEU A 104 14.09 -11.99 13.97
C LEU A 104 14.29 -10.79 13.03
N LYS A 105 15.10 -10.94 11.97
CA LYS A 105 15.27 -9.87 10.97
C LYS A 105 13.95 -9.50 10.29
N GLN A 106 13.14 -10.50 9.93
CA GLN A 106 11.84 -10.26 9.31
C GLN A 106 10.89 -9.49 10.25
N ILE A 107 10.83 -9.86 11.53
CA ILE A 107 10.05 -9.14 12.55
C ILE A 107 10.57 -7.71 12.72
N LEU A 108 11.89 -7.50 12.78
CA LEU A 108 12.48 -6.16 12.84
C LEU A 108 12.15 -5.33 11.61
N CYS A 109 12.19 -5.91 10.41
CA CYS A 109 11.77 -5.26 9.17
C CYS A 109 10.28 -4.89 9.19
N LEU A 110 9.41 -5.76 9.71
CA LEU A 110 7.98 -5.47 9.87
C LEU A 110 7.76 -4.28 10.81
N ILE A 111 8.41 -4.29 11.98
CA ILE A 111 8.34 -3.18 12.95
C ILE A 111 8.89 -1.90 12.34
N ALA A 112 9.99 -1.98 11.60
CA ALA A 112 10.58 -0.83 10.90
C ALA A 112 9.62 -0.25 9.85
N GLY A 113 8.91 -1.10 9.08
CA GLY A 113 7.89 -0.68 8.13
C GLY A 113 6.72 0.03 8.81
N ILE A 114 6.21 -0.52 9.92
CA ILE A 114 5.18 0.13 10.75
C ILE A 114 5.68 1.49 11.27
N GLY A 115 6.92 1.53 11.75
CA GLY A 115 7.57 2.77 12.21
C GLY A 115 7.68 3.82 11.11
N ALA A 116 8.07 3.43 9.90
CA ALA A 116 8.14 4.34 8.75
C ALA A 116 6.76 4.94 8.45
N MET A 117 5.71 4.12 8.42
CA MET A 117 4.34 4.62 8.21
C MET A 117 3.88 5.55 9.32
N LEU A 118 4.18 5.23 10.58
CA LEU A 118 3.88 6.10 11.71
C LEU A 118 4.60 7.45 11.58
N THR A 119 5.88 7.47 11.15
CA THR A 119 6.60 8.73 10.93
C THR A 119 5.98 9.57 9.82
N VAL A 120 5.51 8.95 8.74
CA VAL A 120 4.81 9.67 7.67
C VAL A 120 3.53 10.31 8.22
N THR A 121 2.73 9.57 9.02
CA THR A 121 1.53 10.11 9.66
C THR A 121 1.87 11.29 10.58
N LEU A 122 2.86 11.15 11.46
CA LEU A 122 3.25 12.21 12.41
C LEU A 122 3.85 13.45 11.74
N VAL A 123 4.39 13.33 10.52
CA VAL A 123 4.94 14.45 9.75
C VAL A 123 3.87 15.13 8.88
N CYS A 124 2.84 14.39 8.45
CA CYS A 124 1.79 14.89 7.55
C CYS A 124 0.54 15.40 8.28
N GLU A 125 0.28 14.97 9.52
CA GLU A 125 -0.68 15.61 10.44
C GLU A 125 -0.11 16.90 11.06
#